data_AF-A0A1I6LYP9-F1
#
_entry.id   AF-A0A1I6LYP9-F1
#
_cell.length_a   1.000
_cell.length_b   1.000
_cell.length_c   1.000
_cell.angle_alpha   90.00
_cell.angle_beta   90.00
_cell.angle_gamma   90.00
#
_symmetry.space_group_name_H-M   'P 1'
#
loop_
_entity.id
_entity.type
_entity.pdbx_description
1 polymer ?
#
loop_
_entity_poly.entity_id
_entity_poly.type
_entity_poly.pdbx_seq_one_letter_code
_entity_poly.pdbx_strand_id
1 'polypeptide(L)' 'MKLLSVLIGKPEPTPVKSGMTGHFKKPVDSAVIATTGVVSDHIVDTENHGGRNQAVYLFGDQDRAWWSEEMGRSS' A
#
# COMPACT_ATOMS: atom_id res chain seq x y z
N MET A 1 -0.58 18.34 -9.37
CA MET A 1 -0.50 17.01 -8.72
C MET A 1 -0.58 17.22 -7.21
N LYS A 2 -1.40 16.44 -6.49
CA LYS A 2 -1.57 16.53 -5.03
C LYS A 2 -1.48 15.13 -4.43
N LEU A 3 -0.70 14.98 -3.35
CA LEU A 3 -0.67 13.77 -2.54
C LEU A 3 -1.87 13.81 -1.58
N LEU A 4 -2.75 12.80 -1.65
CA LEU A 4 -3.97 12.77 -0.82
C LEU A 4 -3.77 12.04 0.51
N SER A 5 -2.99 10.96 0.49
CA SER A 5 -2.72 10.12 1.66
C SER A 5 -1.43 9.33 1.43
N VAL A 6 -0.74 8.99 2.51
CA VAL A 6 0.35 8.02 2.52
C VAL A 6 -0.09 6.84 3.37
N LEU A 7 0.10 5.62 2.88
CA LEU A 7 -0.32 4.42 3.57
C LEU A 7 0.87 3.54 3.90
N ILE A 8 0.89 3.03 5.13
CA ILE A 8 1.90 2.10 5.65
C ILE A 8 1.18 0.85 6.16
N GLY A 9 1.74 -0.32 5.90
CA GLY A 9 1.24 -1.63 6.32
C GLY A 9 2.15 -2.30 7.33
N LYS A 10 1.53 -3.02 8.26
CA LYS A 10 2.19 -3.98 9.16
C LYS A 10 1.92 -5.40 8.65
N PRO A 11 2.77 -6.38 8.99
CA PRO A 11 2.46 -7.77 8.68
C PRO A 11 1.21 -8.22 9.46
N GLU A 12 0.19 -8.66 8.74
CA GLU A 12 -1.08 -9.15 9.27
C GLU A 12 -1.46 -10.48 8.61
N PRO A 13 -2.21 -11.38 9.28
CA PRO A 13 -2.69 -12.61 8.65
C PRO A 13 -3.53 -12.34 7.40
N THR A 14 -3.31 -13.09 6.34
CA THR A 14 -4.13 -12.97 5.12
C THR A 14 -5.34 -13.90 5.17
N PRO A 15 -6.55 -13.47 4.73
CA PRO A 15 -7.73 -14.32 4.73
C PRO A 15 -7.76 -15.34 3.58
N VAL A 16 -6.83 -15.25 2.63
CA VAL A 16 -6.89 -16.01 1.36
C VAL A 16 -6.01 -17.27 1.37
N LYS A 17 -5.00 -17.33 2.25
CA LYS A 17 -4.04 -18.43 2.38
C LYS A 17 -3.36 -18.41 3.75
N SER A 18 -2.58 -19.44 4.08
CA SER A 18 -1.70 -19.38 5.26
C SER A 18 -0.57 -18.36 5.05
N GLY A 19 -0.19 -17.65 6.13
CA GLY A 19 0.90 -16.67 6.14
C GLY A 19 0.46 -15.24 6.43
N MET A 20 1.40 -14.32 6.27
CA MET A 20 1.20 -12.88 6.51
C MET A 20 1.12 -12.09 5.21
N THR A 21 0.57 -10.89 5.28
CA THR A 21 0.55 -9.89 4.21
C THR A 21 0.83 -8.49 4.76
N GLY A 22 1.45 -7.63 3.95
CA GLY A 22 1.60 -6.19 4.22
C GLY A 22 0.62 -5.32 3.41
N HIS A 23 -0.40 -5.96 2.81
CA HIS A 23 -1.33 -5.32 1.87
C HIS A 23 -2.36 -4.42 2.55
N PHE A 24 -2.72 -4.71 3.80
CA PHE A 24 -3.70 -3.91 4.56
C PHE A 24 -3.07 -2.62 5.11
N LYS A 25 -2.72 -1.70 4.21
CA LYS A 25 -2.07 -0.43 4.58
C LYS A 25 -3.08 0.56 5.16
N LYS A 26 -2.64 1.34 6.14
CA LYS A 26 -3.44 2.38 6.82
C LYS A 26 -2.83 3.76 6.59
N PRO A 27 -3.65 4.83 6.49
CA PRO A 27 -3.15 6.20 6.39
C PRO A 27 -2.25 6.57 7.56
N VAL A 28 -1.20 7.35 7.27
CA VAL A 28 -0.34 7.98 8.26
C VAL A 28 -0.19 9.47 7.95
N ASP A 29 0.03 10.28 8.98
CA ASP A 29 0.19 11.74 8.82
C ASP A 29 1.48 12.12 8.10
N SER A 30 2.52 11.29 8.24
CA SER A 30 3.82 11.49 7.60
C SER A 30 4.54 10.17 7.39
N ALA A 31 5.47 10.17 6.42
CA ALA A 31 6.29 9.01 6.10
C ALA A 31 7.70 9.45 5.69
N VAL A 32 8.68 8.57 5.94
CA VAL A 32 10.06 8.75 5.51
C VAL A 32 10.35 7.77 4.39
N ILE A 33 10.80 8.26 3.25
CA ILE A 33 11.16 7.43 2.09
C ILE A 33 12.66 7.18 2.11
N ALA A 34 13.07 5.91 2.10
CA ALA A 34 14.44 5.47 1.93
C ALA A 34 14.66 4.89 0.52
N THR A 35 15.91 4.58 0.17
CA THR A 35 16.28 4.06 -1.16
C THR A 35 15.50 2.81 -1.57
N THR A 36 15.14 1.94 -0.63
CA THR A 36 14.52 0.63 -0.89
C THR A 36 13.06 0.53 -0.47
N GLY A 37 12.47 1.59 0.09
CA GLY A 37 11.12 1.53 0.63
C GLY A 37 10.77 2.67 1.57
N VAL A 38 9.51 2.69 2.02
CA VAL A 38 9.03 3.59 3.06
C VAL A 38 9.39 3.01 4.43
N VAL A 39 9.99 3.83 5.30
CA VAL A 39 10.34 3.42 6.67
C VAL A 39 9.07 3.00 7.40
N SER A 40 9.15 1.88 8.12
CA SER A 40 8.04 1.23 8.85
C SER A 40 6.96 0.58 7.99
N ASP A 41 7.06 0.64 6.65
CA ASP A 41 6.22 -0.17 5.76
C ASP A 41 6.79 -1.56 5.60
N HIS A 42 5.96 -2.57 5.86
CA HIS A 42 6.42 -3.95 5.82
C HIS A 42 6.12 -4.63 4.48
N ILE A 43 7.17 -5.12 3.83
CA ILE A 43 7.11 -5.96 2.64
C ILE A 43 7.41 -7.40 3.08
N VAL A 44 6.41 -8.29 2.99
CA VAL A 44 6.52 -9.66 3.53
C VAL A 44 7.45 -10.52 2.68
N ASP A 45 7.38 -10.41 1.35
CA ASP A 45 8.20 -11.16 0.42
C ASP A 45 9.21 -10.22 -0.25
N THR A 46 10.35 -10.02 0.41
CA THR A 46 11.42 -9.15 -0.11
C THR A 46 12.28 -9.82 -1.20
N GLU A 47 12.07 -11.10 -1.47
CA GLU A 47 12.73 -11.79 -2.59
C GLU A 47 12.10 -11.33 -3.92
N ASN A 48 10.78 -11.18 -3.94
CA ASN A 48 10.02 -10.82 -5.14
C ASN A 48 9.46 -9.39 -5.15
N HIS A 49 9.35 -8.74 -3.99
CA HIS A 49 8.73 -7.42 -3.85
C HIS A 49 9.61 -6.41 -3.13
N GLY A 50 9.38 -5.13 -3.42
CA GLY A 50 10.07 -4.02 -2.77
C GLY A 50 11.46 -3.75 -3.36
N GLY A 51 12.33 -3.14 -2.56
CA GLY A 51 13.65 -2.73 -3.02
C GLY A 51 13.59 -1.47 -3.90
N ARG A 52 14.75 -1.06 -4.43
CA ARG A 52 14.92 0.25 -5.08
C ARG A 52 13.94 0.54 -6.21
N ASN A 53 13.61 -0.47 -6.99
CA ASN A 53 12.73 -0.32 -8.16
C ASN A 53 11.24 -0.44 -7.80
N GLN A 54 10.91 -0.79 -6.55
CA GLN A 54 9.55 -0.90 -6.04
C GLN A 54 9.43 -0.27 -4.65
N ALA A 55 10.17 0.83 -4.42
CA ALA A 55 10.25 1.49 -3.12
C ALA A 55 8.92 2.15 -2.71
N VAL A 56 8.13 2.59 -3.69
CA VAL A 56 6.80 3.19 -3.50
C VAL A 56 5.85 2.70 -4.58
N TYR A 57 4.58 2.57 -4.22
CA TYR A 57 3.49 2.32 -5.15
C TYR A 57 2.52 3.50 -5.12
N LEU A 58 2.14 3.99 -6.30
CA LEU A 58 1.19 5.10 -6.46
C LEU A 58 -0.10 4.57 -7.05
N PHE A 59 -1.23 5.05 -6.53
CA PHE A 59 -2.55 4.74 -7.04
C PHE A 59 -3.37 6.03 -7.20
N GLY A 60 -4.04 6.18 -8.34
CA GLY A 60 -4.79 7.36 -8.68
C GLY A 60 -6.16 7.41 -8.01
N ASP A 61 -6.57 8.60 -7.57
CA ASP A 61 -7.90 8.78 -6.98
C ASP A 61 -9.03 8.58 -7.99
N GLN A 62 -8.74 8.82 -9.28
CA GLN A 62 -9.66 8.57 -10.38
C GLN A 62 -9.95 7.08 -10.52
N ASP A 63 -8.92 6.22 -10.45
CA ASP A 63 -9.10 4.76 -10.50
C ASP A 63 -9.88 4.27 -9.27
N ARG A 64 -9.58 4.82 -8.07
CA ARG A 64 -10.34 4.55 -6.86
C ARG A 64 -11.82 4.89 -7.04
N ALA A 65 -12.11 6.09 -7.54
CA ALA A 65 -13.48 6.57 -7.74
C ALA A 65 -14.24 5.71 -8.76
N TRP A 66 -13.60 5.35 -9.86
CA TRP A 66 -14.18 4.47 -10.87
C TRP A 66 -14.55 3.09 -10.29
N TRP A 67 -13.65 2.48 -9.51
CA TRP A 67 -13.92 1.20 -8.85
C TRP A 67 -15.03 1.28 -7.78
N SER A 68 -15.13 2.40 -7.07
CA SER A 68 -16.23 2.65 -6.13
C SER A 68 -17.59 2.64 -6.84
N GLU A 69 -17.67 3.30 -7.99
CA GLU A 69 -18.88 3.30 -8.84
C GLU A 69 -19.20 1.89 -9.35
N GLU A 70 -18.23 1.20 -9.96
CA GLU A 70 -18.42 -0.15 -10.53
C GLU A 70 -18.87 -1.17 -9.47
N MET A 71 -18.41 -1.03 -8.23
CA MET A 71 -18.78 -1.93 -7.12
C MET A 71 -20.04 -1.48 -6.36
N GLY A 72 -20.69 -0.37 -6.74
CA GLY A 72 -21.85 0.17 -6.02
C GLY A 72 -21.53 0.56 -4.57
N ARG A 73 -20.31 1.02 -4.29
CA ARG A 73 -19.84 1.44 -2.96
C ARG A 73 -19.62 2.94 -2.94
N SER A 74 -20.10 3.62 -1.90
CA SER A 74 -19.71 5.02 -1.66
C SER A 74 -18.22 5.08 -1.35
N SER A 75 -17.49 5.88 -2.13
CA SER A 75 -16.05 6.12 -2.01
C SER A 75 -15.63 6.80 -0.71
#